data_AF-A0A8B9VS29-F1
#
_entry.id   AF-A0A8B9VS29-F1
#
_cell.length_a   1.000
_cell.length_b   1.000
_cell.length_c   1.000
_cell.angle_alpha   90.00
_cell.angle_beta   90.00
_cell.angle_gamma   90.00
#
_symmetry.space_group_name_H-M   'P 1'
#
loop_
_entity.id
_entity.type
_entity.pdbx_description
1 polymer ?
#
loop_
_entity_poly.entity_id
_entity_poly.type
_entity_poly.pdbx_seq_one_letter_code
_entity_poly.pdbx_strand_id
1 'polypeptide(L)'
;RDLAKKDRNGASDPFVRVRYNGKTQESTVVKKSCYPRWNESFEFELPEPAGEKLCVEVWDWDLVSKNDFLGKVVFGVQGLRAAGRQEGWFRLQPHSSKPREDGRRGSLGSLQLQLRLRDETVLPSHCYQPLVQLLCQEVKSGRQDGRVHLVTLLDETTTAECRQEVAVNLVKLFLGQGLVKEFLDLLFELELAKPCEPNTLFRSNSLASKSMESFLKVTGMQYLHAVLGPIITRVFEEKKYVELDPSKVEIKDVGCSGLHRVQTESEVMEQGRQHLQSYLGELLDTISKSASTCPPVIRAAFRQLFQRVGERFPEHQHAKFVAVTSFLCLRFFSPAIMTPKLFHLRDAHADARTSRTLLLLAKAIQMVGNMEPAAGRAKEAWLAPLQPALQQGASQMKAFITRLVGTEEEEDGGEGRLRS
;
A
#
# COMPACT_ATOMS: atom_id res chain seq x y z
N ARG A 1 13.27 28.79 10.75
CA ARG A 1 14.45 29.67 10.59
C ARG A 1 15.12 29.88 11.93
N ASP A 2 16.43 30.09 11.91
CA ASP A 2 17.24 30.40 13.10
C ASP A 2 17.10 29.34 14.21
N LEU A 3 16.96 28.06 13.84
CA LEU A 3 16.86 26.98 14.81
C LEU A 3 18.16 26.85 15.60
N ALA A 4 18.04 26.50 16.88
CA ALA A 4 19.19 26.30 17.75
C ALA A 4 20.07 25.15 17.21
N LYS A 5 21.38 25.41 17.14
CA LYS A 5 22.39 24.41 16.75
C LYS A 5 22.60 23.43 17.89
N LYS A 6 22.63 22.13 17.58
CA LYS A 6 22.69 21.06 18.59
C LYS A 6 23.76 20.04 18.28
N ASP A 7 24.04 19.80 17.01
CA ASP A 7 25.15 18.96 16.58
C ASP A 7 26.52 19.62 16.78
N ARG A 8 27.53 18.78 16.98
CA ARG A 8 28.96 19.18 16.98
C ARG A 8 29.42 19.80 15.67
N ASN A 9 28.68 19.58 14.58
CA ASN A 9 28.95 20.14 13.25
C ASN A 9 28.46 21.60 13.08
N GLY A 10 27.78 22.17 14.09
CA GLY A 10 27.24 23.52 14.02
C GLY A 10 25.92 23.67 13.26
N ALA A 11 25.21 22.55 13.03
CA ALA A 11 23.88 22.46 12.45
C ALA A 11 22.95 21.61 13.36
N SER A 12 21.84 21.16 12.80
CA SER A 12 20.87 20.24 13.39
C SER A 12 20.27 19.38 12.27
N ASP A 13 19.73 18.23 12.62
CA ASP A 13 18.91 17.34 11.79
C ASP A 13 17.43 17.47 12.20
N PRO A 14 16.76 18.63 11.98
CA PRO A 14 15.45 18.88 12.57
C PRO A 14 14.30 18.11 11.89
N PHE A 15 13.34 17.69 12.72
CA PHE A 15 12.01 17.21 12.31
C PHE A 15 10.91 17.84 13.17
N VAL A 16 9.69 17.84 12.64
CA VAL A 16 8.50 18.38 13.30
C VAL A 16 7.65 17.24 13.84
N ARG A 17 7.10 17.40 15.05
CA ARG A 17 6.14 16.49 15.66
C ARG A 17 4.86 17.24 15.98
N VAL A 18 3.76 16.93 15.29
CA VAL A 18 2.46 17.56 15.51
C VAL A 18 1.59 16.65 16.37
N ARG A 19 1.07 17.20 17.48
CA ARG A 19 0.24 16.48 18.46
C ARG A 19 -1.10 17.16 18.65
N TYR A 20 -2.17 16.38 18.57
CA TYR A 20 -3.52 16.83 18.87
C TYR A 20 -4.41 15.64 19.26
N ASN A 21 -5.12 15.75 20.39
CA ASN A 21 -6.10 14.77 20.84
C ASN A 21 -5.53 13.33 20.91
N GLY A 22 -4.37 13.19 21.55
CA GLY A 22 -3.63 11.92 21.65
C GLY A 22 -3.00 11.40 20.34
N LYS A 23 -3.37 11.93 19.17
CA LYS A 23 -2.77 11.58 17.87
C LYS A 23 -1.44 12.34 17.69
N THR A 24 -0.43 11.66 17.17
CA THR A 24 0.90 12.24 16.88
C THR A 24 1.29 11.92 15.43
N GLN A 25 1.72 12.94 14.69
CA GLN A 25 2.28 12.81 13.34
C GLN A 25 3.66 13.47 13.31
N GLU A 26 4.58 12.94 12.51
CA GLU A 26 5.96 13.44 12.42
C GLU A 26 6.32 13.75 10.97
N SER A 27 7.12 14.79 10.76
CA SER A 27 7.67 15.11 9.44
C SER A 27 8.88 14.24 9.10
N THR A 28 9.34 14.35 7.86
CA THR A 28 10.67 13.89 7.49
C THR A 28 11.77 14.67 8.25
N VAL A 29 12.93 14.03 8.43
CA VAL A 29 14.13 14.61 9.03
C VAL A 29 14.90 15.36 7.94
N VAL A 30 15.15 16.66 8.15
CA VAL A 30 15.99 17.46 7.26
C VAL A 30 17.39 17.52 7.84
N LYS A 31 18.38 16.93 7.16
CA LYS A 31 19.74 16.84 7.70
C LYS A 31 20.53 18.15 7.58
N LYS A 32 21.36 18.44 8.58
CA LYS A 32 22.39 19.49 8.63
C LYS A 32 21.87 20.89 8.27
N SER A 33 20.72 21.28 8.81
CA SER A 33 20.10 22.57 8.52
C SER A 33 19.47 23.24 9.73
N CYS A 34 19.82 24.52 9.96
CA CYS A 34 19.10 25.41 10.89
C CYS A 34 17.97 26.20 10.20
N TYR A 35 17.79 26.01 8.89
CA TYR A 35 16.74 26.61 8.06
C TYR A 35 16.00 25.53 7.27
N PRO A 36 15.45 24.51 7.94
CA PRO A 36 14.76 23.42 7.26
C PRO A 36 13.50 23.91 6.54
N ARG A 37 13.17 23.22 5.45
CA ARG A 37 11.92 23.35 4.70
C ARG A 37 11.33 21.97 4.53
N TRP A 38 10.18 21.74 5.16
CA TRP A 38 9.46 20.46 5.07
C TRP A 38 8.41 20.49 3.97
N ASN A 39 7.60 21.55 3.91
CA ASN A 39 6.44 21.65 3.01
C ASN A 39 5.47 20.45 3.13
N GLU A 40 5.39 19.88 4.33
CA GLU A 40 4.51 18.74 4.65
C GLU A 40 3.22 19.24 5.30
N SER A 41 2.11 18.53 5.05
CA SER A 41 0.79 18.84 5.60
C SER A 41 0.33 17.75 6.56
N PHE A 42 -0.28 18.15 7.67
CA PHE A 42 -0.81 17.25 8.69
C PHE A 42 -2.28 17.56 8.94
N GLU A 43 -3.13 16.53 8.91
CA GLU A 43 -4.58 16.67 9.11
C GLU A 43 -5.03 15.94 10.38
N PHE A 44 -5.91 16.59 11.13
CA PHE A 44 -6.46 16.07 12.38
C PHE A 44 -7.97 16.34 12.41
N GLU A 45 -8.75 15.31 12.75
CA GLU A 45 -10.18 15.44 13.02
C GLU A 45 -10.39 16.19 14.33
N LEU A 46 -11.30 17.16 14.34
CA LEU A 46 -11.69 17.90 15.53
C LEU A 46 -12.96 17.29 16.13
N PRO A 47 -12.87 16.48 17.20
CA PRO A 47 -14.06 16.03 17.91
C PRO A 47 -14.70 17.19 18.66
N GLU A 48 -16.02 17.14 18.80
CA GLU A 48 -16.76 18.04 19.68
C GLU A 48 -17.08 17.35 21.03
N PRO A 49 -16.77 17.99 22.18
CA PRO A 49 -16.20 19.34 22.33
C PRO A 49 -14.68 19.37 22.08
N ALA A 50 -14.21 20.43 21.40
CA ALA A 50 -12.79 20.64 21.13
C ALA A 50 -12.05 21.07 22.42
N GLY A 51 -11.52 20.10 23.16
CA GLY A 51 -10.86 20.36 24.46
C GLY A 51 -9.35 20.58 24.39
N GLU A 52 -8.65 19.99 23.41
CA GLU A 52 -7.18 19.97 23.39
C GLU A 52 -6.55 21.07 22.53
N LYS A 53 -5.27 21.38 22.82
CA LYS A 53 -4.47 22.35 22.06
C LYS A 53 -3.65 21.62 21.02
N LEU A 54 -3.58 22.16 19.80
CA LEU A 54 -2.67 21.67 18.77
C LEU A 54 -1.24 22.07 19.13
N CYS A 55 -0.35 21.09 19.31
CA CYS A 55 1.03 21.31 19.70
C CYS A 55 1.98 20.92 18.56
N VAL A 56 2.81 21.86 18.12
CA VAL A 56 3.81 21.66 17.06
C VAL A 56 5.20 21.66 17.69
N GLU A 57 5.72 20.46 17.86
CA GLU A 57 7.07 20.00 18.22
C GLU A 57 8.14 20.30 17.17
N VAL A 58 9.29 20.92 17.50
CA VAL A 58 10.51 20.82 16.69
C VAL A 58 11.58 20.09 17.50
N TRP A 59 12.16 19.07 16.90
CA TRP A 59 13.12 18.16 17.51
C TRP A 59 14.33 18.00 16.60
N ASP A 60 15.48 17.71 17.18
CA ASP A 60 16.72 17.37 16.50
C ASP A 60 16.90 15.86 16.53
N TRP A 61 17.04 15.23 15.38
CA TRP A 61 17.17 13.78 15.29
C TRP A 61 18.62 13.35 15.53
N ASP A 62 18.82 12.43 16.48
CA ASP A 62 20.12 11.86 16.79
C ASP A 62 20.16 10.37 16.46
N LEU A 63 21.22 9.92 15.77
CA LEU A 63 21.39 8.50 15.43
C LEU A 63 21.70 7.61 16.67
N VAL A 64 22.41 8.16 17.66
CA VAL A 64 22.99 7.39 18.78
C VAL A 64 22.42 7.82 20.14
N SER A 65 21.96 9.07 20.27
CA SER A 65 21.37 9.64 21.49
C SER A 65 19.86 9.82 21.38
N LYS A 66 19.24 10.26 22.48
CA LYS A 66 17.84 10.70 22.47
C LYS A 66 17.75 12.03 21.71
N ASN A 67 16.75 12.14 20.84
CA ASN A 67 16.45 13.35 20.09
C ASN A 67 16.32 14.59 21.00
N ASP A 68 16.90 15.68 20.55
CA ASP A 68 17.04 16.91 21.30
C ASP A 68 15.86 17.86 21.04
N PHE A 69 15.21 18.37 22.09
CA PHE A 69 14.07 19.28 21.92
C PHE A 69 14.55 20.68 21.50
N LEU A 70 14.06 21.19 20.35
CA LEU A 70 14.42 22.51 19.82
C LEU A 70 13.41 23.59 20.22
N GLY A 71 12.13 23.25 20.36
CA GLY A 71 11.09 24.19 20.79
C GLY A 71 9.70 23.79 20.32
N LYS A 72 8.66 24.49 20.79
CA LYS A 72 7.26 24.22 20.42
C LYS A 72 6.45 25.46 20.13
N VAL A 73 5.36 25.31 19.38
CA VAL A 73 4.28 26.29 19.26
C VAL A 73 2.97 25.59 19.62
N VAL A 74 2.08 26.28 20.34
CA VAL A 74 0.81 25.72 20.79
C VAL A 74 -0.34 26.62 20.32
N PHE A 75 -1.34 26.02 19.66
CA PHE A 75 -2.51 26.70 19.13
C PHE A 75 -3.78 26.22 19.84
N GLY A 76 -4.62 27.16 20.27
CA GLY A 76 -5.95 26.86 20.77
C GLY A 76 -6.95 26.76 19.61
N VAL A 77 -7.76 25.70 19.59
CA VAL A 77 -8.77 25.48 18.53
C VAL A 77 -9.76 26.64 18.43
N GLN A 78 -10.16 27.24 19.56
CA GLN A 78 -11.06 28.40 19.57
C GLN A 78 -10.49 29.61 18.81
N GLY A 79 -9.19 29.88 18.97
CA GLY A 79 -8.52 30.95 18.25
C GLY A 79 -8.42 30.67 16.75
N LEU A 80 -8.30 29.40 16.36
CA LEU A 80 -8.33 29.00 14.95
C LEU A 80 -9.75 29.07 14.37
N ARG A 81 -10.79 28.68 15.13
CA ARG A 81 -12.21 28.84 14.75
C ARG A 81 -12.55 30.30 14.45
N ALA A 82 -12.12 31.23 15.30
CA ALA A 82 -12.37 32.66 15.10
C ALA A 82 -11.61 33.23 13.88
N ALA A 83 -10.40 32.77 13.61
CA ALA A 83 -9.56 33.28 12.52
C ALA A 83 -9.85 32.62 11.16
N GLY A 84 -10.38 31.40 11.13
CA GLY A 84 -10.57 30.55 9.95
C GLY A 84 -9.27 30.01 9.34
N ARG A 85 -8.29 30.91 9.12
CA ARG A 85 -6.94 30.60 8.64
C ARG A 85 -5.92 31.46 9.39
N GLN A 86 -4.79 30.86 9.78
CA GLN A 86 -3.63 31.58 10.31
C GLN A 86 -2.39 31.18 9.52
N GLU A 87 -1.59 32.15 9.10
CA GLU A 87 -0.35 31.89 8.38
C GLU A 87 0.72 32.88 8.83
N GLY A 88 1.93 32.39 9.09
CA GLY A 88 3.03 33.25 9.47
C GLY A 88 4.18 32.55 10.19
N TRP A 89 5.09 33.37 10.70
CA TRP A 89 6.22 32.91 11.51
C TRP A 89 5.84 32.91 12.99
N PHE A 90 5.95 31.75 13.62
CA PHE A 90 5.66 31.54 15.03
C PHE A 90 6.93 31.27 15.81
N ARG A 91 7.15 32.01 16.90
CA ARG A 91 8.34 31.87 17.73
C ARG A 91 8.27 30.59 18.57
N LEU A 92 9.35 29.81 18.57
CA LEU A 92 9.44 28.58 19.33
C LEU A 92 9.58 28.86 20.84
N GLN A 93 8.82 28.12 21.64
CA GLN A 93 8.78 28.19 23.09
C GLN A 93 9.49 26.98 23.73
N PRO A 94 10.11 27.14 24.91
CA PRO A 94 10.74 26.03 25.64
C PRO A 94 9.71 25.10 26.30
N HIS A 95 10.19 23.97 26.84
CA HIS A 95 9.34 22.95 27.48
C HIS A 95 8.77 23.41 28.84
N SER A 96 9.51 24.23 29.60
CA SER A 96 9.11 24.72 30.93
C SER A 96 8.57 26.15 30.89
N SER A 97 7.47 26.40 31.61
CA SER A 97 6.91 27.73 31.86
C SER A 97 7.71 28.56 32.89
N LYS A 98 8.65 27.95 33.62
CA LYS A 98 9.53 28.68 34.55
C LYS A 98 10.70 29.30 33.77
N PRO A 99 10.96 30.62 33.89
CA PRO A 99 12.22 31.17 33.46
C PRO A 99 13.30 30.56 34.35
N ARG A 100 14.26 29.84 33.75
CA ARG A 100 15.53 29.57 34.43
C ARG A 100 16.39 30.81 34.25
N GLU A 101 16.81 31.42 35.36
CA GLU A 101 17.64 32.62 35.50
C GLU A 101 19.08 32.48 34.96
N ASP A 102 19.27 31.75 33.86
CA ASP A 102 20.59 31.62 33.25
C ASP A 102 20.59 32.33 31.90
N GLY A 103 21.25 33.49 31.85
CA GLY A 103 21.30 34.46 30.76
C GLY A 103 21.98 33.99 29.46
N ARG A 104 21.97 32.68 29.17
CA ARG A 104 22.49 32.07 27.95
C ARG A 104 21.43 31.20 27.28
N ARG A 105 20.30 31.78 26.87
CA ARG A 105 19.41 31.12 25.91
C ARG A 105 19.40 31.92 24.61
N GLY A 106 20.17 31.44 23.63
CA GLY A 106 20.04 31.90 22.25
C GLY A 106 18.60 31.71 21.74
N SER A 107 18.24 32.43 20.69
CA SER A 107 16.93 32.27 20.04
C SER A 107 16.69 30.79 19.69
N LEU A 108 15.55 30.23 20.11
CA LEU A 108 15.13 28.87 19.72
C LEU A 108 14.74 28.79 18.24
N GLY A 109 14.62 29.95 17.58
CA GLY A 109 14.18 30.09 16.20
C GLY A 109 12.68 30.31 16.07
N SER A 110 12.21 30.24 14.83
CA SER A 110 10.80 30.41 14.48
C SER A 110 10.40 29.43 13.38
N LEU A 111 9.14 28.99 13.41
CA LEU A 111 8.56 28.06 12.47
C LEU A 111 7.53 28.79 11.60
N GLN A 112 7.61 28.65 10.28
CA GLN A 112 6.56 29.14 9.39
C GLN A 112 5.48 28.07 9.31
N LEU A 113 4.25 28.44 9.63
CA LEU A 113 3.12 27.52 9.60
C LEU A 113 1.94 28.16 8.88
N GLN A 114 1.16 27.31 8.22
CA GLN A 114 -0.18 27.62 7.72
C GLN A 114 -1.16 26.68 8.41
N LEU A 115 -2.08 27.23 9.19
CA LEU A 115 -3.15 26.53 9.87
C LEU A 115 -4.49 26.88 9.21
N ARG A 116 -5.29 25.86 8.90
CA ARG A 116 -6.63 26.03 8.34
C ARG A 116 -7.60 25.12 9.08
N LEU A 117 -8.68 25.71 9.58
CA LEU A 117 -9.84 24.93 10.03
C LEU A 117 -10.75 24.71 8.83
N ARG A 118 -11.23 23.48 8.65
CA ARG A 118 -12.26 23.14 7.66
C ARG A 118 -13.46 22.58 8.41
N ASP A 119 -14.58 23.27 8.33
CA ASP A 119 -15.86 22.74 8.80
C ASP A 119 -16.50 21.97 7.63
N GLU A 120 -16.43 20.65 7.68
CA GLU A 120 -17.05 19.78 6.68
C GLU A 120 -18.40 19.30 7.22
N THR A 121 -19.49 19.68 6.55
CA THR A 121 -20.83 19.23 6.90
C THR A 121 -21.22 18.08 5.99
N VAL A 122 -21.41 16.89 6.57
CA VAL A 122 -22.01 15.76 5.87
C VAL A 122 -23.52 15.90 5.94
N LEU A 123 -24.18 16.06 4.79
CA LEU A 123 -25.63 16.19 4.73
C LEU A 123 -26.29 14.85 5.10
N PRO A 124 -27.58 14.84 5.51
CA PRO A 124 -28.31 13.60 5.68
C PRO A 124 -28.32 12.75 4.40
N SER A 125 -28.38 11.41 4.55
CA SER A 125 -28.30 10.46 3.43
C SER A 125 -29.29 10.75 2.29
N HIS A 126 -30.50 11.23 2.60
CA HIS A 126 -31.53 11.53 1.61
C HIS A 126 -31.10 12.61 0.60
N CYS A 127 -30.19 13.52 0.96
CA CYS A 127 -29.67 14.53 0.05
C CYS A 127 -28.81 13.92 -1.07
N TYR A 128 -28.20 12.76 -0.83
CA TYR A 128 -27.34 12.06 -1.79
C TYR A 128 -28.07 10.97 -2.58
N GLN A 129 -29.27 10.57 -2.13
CA GLN A 129 -30.04 9.48 -2.74
C GLN A 129 -30.25 9.63 -4.26
N PRO A 130 -30.56 10.81 -4.82
CA PRO A 130 -30.74 10.94 -6.27
C PRO A 130 -29.49 10.54 -7.07
N LEU A 131 -28.30 10.92 -6.59
CA LEU A 131 -27.03 10.56 -7.22
C LEU A 131 -26.74 9.06 -7.08
N VAL A 132 -26.96 8.50 -5.89
CA VAL A 132 -26.77 7.06 -5.63
C VAL A 132 -27.69 6.23 -6.53
N GLN A 133 -28.97 6.61 -6.63
CA GLN A 133 -29.93 5.93 -7.49
C GLN A 133 -29.52 5.97 -8.96
N LEU A 134 -29.05 7.12 -9.46
CA LEU A 134 -28.56 7.25 -10.83
C LEU A 134 -27.38 6.31 -11.10
N LEU A 135 -26.38 6.29 -10.21
CA LEU A 135 -25.22 5.39 -10.30
C LEU A 135 -25.62 3.92 -10.24
N CYS A 136 -26.52 3.54 -9.33
CA CYS A 136 -27.00 2.17 -9.20
C CYS A 136 -27.81 1.71 -10.41
N GLN A 137 -28.67 2.58 -10.97
CA GLN A 137 -29.46 2.27 -12.17
C GLN A 137 -28.57 2.02 -13.38
N GLU A 138 -27.51 2.79 -13.55
CA GLU A 138 -26.55 2.59 -14.62
C GLU A 138 -25.82 1.24 -14.49
N VAL A 139 -25.29 0.95 -13.30
CA VAL A 139 -24.59 -0.32 -13.04
C VAL A 139 -25.51 -1.52 -13.26
N LYS A 140 -26.78 -1.44 -12.85
CA LYS A 140 -27.77 -2.50 -13.09
C LYS A 140 -28.15 -2.67 -14.55
N SER A 141 -28.16 -1.58 -15.31
CA SER A 141 -28.57 -1.59 -16.72
C SER A 141 -27.46 -2.12 -17.64
N GLY A 142 -26.22 -2.21 -17.16
CA GLY A 142 -25.07 -2.67 -17.93
C GLY A 142 -24.76 -1.75 -19.10
N ARG A 143 -23.99 -2.26 -20.07
CA ARG A 143 -23.67 -1.53 -21.30
C ARG A 143 -24.92 -1.40 -22.18
N GLN A 144 -25.30 -0.17 -22.53
CA GLN A 144 -26.37 0.11 -23.50
C GLN A 144 -25.75 0.77 -24.72
N ASP A 145 -25.96 0.19 -25.91
CA ASP A 145 -25.41 0.71 -27.15
C ASP A 145 -25.84 2.16 -27.41
N GLY A 146 -24.86 3.02 -27.68
CA GLY A 146 -25.08 4.42 -28.07
C GLY A 146 -25.25 5.43 -26.93
N ARG A 147 -25.15 5.03 -25.65
CA ARG A 147 -25.16 5.96 -24.51
C ARG A 147 -23.77 6.09 -23.89
N VAL A 148 -23.44 7.31 -23.47
CA VAL A 148 -22.24 7.56 -22.64
C VAL A 148 -22.59 7.16 -21.21
N HIS A 149 -21.83 6.23 -20.64
CA HIS A 149 -21.98 5.82 -19.25
C HIS A 149 -21.38 6.87 -18.30
N LEU A 150 -22.08 7.20 -17.22
CA LEU A 150 -21.60 8.03 -16.13
C LEU A 150 -20.29 7.49 -15.55
N VAL A 151 -20.13 6.17 -15.44
CA VAL A 151 -18.87 5.53 -15.03
C VAL A 151 -17.74 5.83 -16.03
N THR A 152 -18.03 5.88 -17.33
CA THR A 152 -17.05 6.29 -18.36
C THR A 152 -16.70 7.77 -18.23
N LEU A 153 -17.68 8.65 -18.03
CA LEU A 153 -17.44 10.07 -17.77
C LEU A 153 -16.59 10.28 -16.51
N LEU A 154 -16.84 9.49 -15.46
CA LEU A 154 -16.02 9.52 -14.25
C LEU A 154 -14.58 9.06 -14.53
N ASP A 155 -14.35 7.99 -15.28
CA ASP A 155 -13.00 7.54 -15.65
C ASP A 155 -12.25 8.61 -16.48
N GLU A 156 -12.93 9.24 -17.44
CA GLU A 156 -12.36 10.26 -18.33
C GLU A 156 -12.09 11.60 -17.65
N THR A 157 -12.95 12.03 -16.72
CA THR A 157 -12.81 13.31 -16.00
C THR A 157 -11.89 13.21 -14.78
N THR A 158 -11.64 12.00 -14.28
CA THR A 158 -10.80 11.80 -13.09
C THR A 158 -9.31 11.88 -13.45
N THR A 159 -8.61 12.81 -12.81
CA THR A 159 -7.15 12.96 -12.93
C THR A 159 -6.41 11.73 -12.41
N ALA A 160 -5.18 11.51 -12.88
CA ALA A 160 -4.37 10.36 -12.45
C ALA A 160 -4.10 10.35 -10.93
N GLU A 161 -4.04 11.52 -10.29
CA GLU A 161 -3.81 11.69 -8.85
C GLU A 161 -5.04 11.33 -8.02
N CYS A 162 -6.24 11.71 -8.48
CA CYS A 162 -7.50 11.45 -7.77
C CYS A 162 -8.09 10.05 -8.03
N ARG A 163 -7.62 9.35 -9.08
CA ARG A 163 -8.18 8.07 -9.54
C ARG A 163 -8.24 6.99 -8.45
N GLN A 164 -7.23 6.94 -7.58
CA GLN A 164 -7.20 5.99 -6.48
C GLN A 164 -8.31 6.26 -5.45
N GLU A 165 -8.56 7.53 -5.13
CA GLU A 165 -9.56 7.94 -4.15
C GLU A 165 -10.98 7.72 -4.70
N VAL A 166 -11.21 8.10 -5.96
CA VAL A 166 -12.49 7.87 -6.66
C VAL A 166 -12.81 6.37 -6.69
N ALA A 167 -11.85 5.53 -7.07
CA ALA A 167 -12.01 4.08 -7.07
C ALA A 167 -12.38 3.53 -5.68
N VAL A 168 -11.71 3.99 -4.62
CA VAL A 168 -12.00 3.56 -3.24
C VAL A 168 -13.42 3.94 -2.83
N ASN A 169 -13.85 5.16 -3.13
CA ASN A 169 -15.18 5.64 -2.76
C ASN A 169 -16.29 4.94 -3.56
N LEU A 170 -16.11 4.71 -4.86
CA LEU A 170 -17.07 3.96 -5.68
C LEU A 170 -17.19 2.50 -5.21
N VAL A 171 -16.07 1.83 -4.94
CA VAL A 171 -16.10 0.44 -4.42
C VAL A 171 -16.84 0.38 -3.09
N LYS A 172 -16.59 1.30 -2.17
CA LYS A 172 -17.32 1.38 -0.88
C LYS A 172 -18.83 1.60 -1.10
N LEU A 173 -19.19 2.50 -2.01
CA LEU A 173 -20.58 2.77 -2.36
C LEU A 173 -21.27 1.51 -2.87
N PHE A 174 -20.71 0.84 -3.88
CA PHE A 174 -21.34 -0.33 -4.49
C PHE A 174 -21.28 -1.57 -3.61
N LEU A 175 -20.29 -1.71 -2.72
CA LEU A 175 -20.32 -2.71 -1.65
C LEU A 175 -21.51 -2.46 -0.71
N GLY A 176 -21.71 -1.21 -0.27
CA GLY A 176 -22.83 -0.84 0.61
C GLY A 176 -24.21 -0.99 -0.05
N GLN A 177 -24.29 -0.90 -1.38
CA GLN A 177 -25.52 -1.11 -2.16
C GLN A 177 -25.71 -2.56 -2.62
N GLY A 178 -24.74 -3.46 -2.36
CA GLY A 178 -24.80 -4.85 -2.82
C GLY A 178 -24.62 -5.05 -4.34
N LEU A 179 -24.08 -4.05 -5.04
CA LEU A 179 -23.93 -4.03 -6.51
C LEU A 179 -22.47 -4.06 -6.99
N VAL A 180 -21.55 -4.49 -6.12
CA VAL A 180 -20.11 -4.46 -6.42
C VAL A 180 -19.74 -5.40 -7.57
N LYS A 181 -20.45 -6.55 -7.71
CA LYS A 181 -20.16 -7.54 -8.76
C LYS A 181 -20.48 -6.93 -10.13
N GLU A 182 -21.66 -6.34 -10.26
CA GLU A 182 -22.16 -5.66 -11.45
C GLU A 182 -21.29 -4.45 -11.80
N PHE A 183 -20.87 -3.67 -10.80
CA PHE A 183 -19.99 -2.52 -11.00
C PHE A 183 -18.63 -2.92 -11.57
N LEU A 184 -18.00 -3.95 -11.00
CA LEU A 184 -16.71 -4.44 -11.49
C LEU A 184 -16.83 -5.05 -12.89
N ASP A 185 -17.91 -5.80 -13.16
CA ASP A 185 -18.16 -6.38 -14.48
C ASP A 185 -18.34 -5.30 -15.56
N LEU A 186 -19.10 -4.23 -15.27
CA LEU A 186 -19.21 -3.06 -16.15
C LEU A 186 -17.85 -2.41 -16.41
N LEU A 187 -17.03 -2.22 -15.37
CA LEU A 187 -15.68 -1.67 -15.53
C LEU A 187 -14.78 -2.55 -16.40
N PHE A 188 -14.84 -3.87 -16.23
CA PHE A 188 -14.08 -4.80 -17.08
C PHE A 188 -14.54 -4.73 -18.53
N GLU A 189 -15.85 -4.68 -18.76
CA GLU A 189 -16.41 -4.53 -20.11
C GLU A 189 -15.96 -3.23 -20.78
N LEU A 190 -16.03 -2.10 -20.07
CA LEU A 190 -15.59 -0.81 -20.58
C LEU A 190 -14.08 -0.77 -20.86
N GLU A 191 -13.26 -1.37 -20.00
CA GLU A 191 -11.81 -1.43 -20.20
C GLU A 191 -11.43 -2.34 -21.38
N LEU A 192 -12.09 -3.49 -21.53
CA LEU A 192 -11.86 -4.43 -22.64
C LEU A 192 -12.38 -3.92 -23.99
N ALA A 193 -13.31 -2.96 -23.98
CA ALA A 193 -13.76 -2.26 -25.17
C ALA A 193 -12.68 -1.34 -25.75
N LYS A 194 -11.76 -0.82 -24.91
CA LYS A 194 -10.61 -0.01 -25.36
C LYS A 194 -9.60 -0.89 -26.13
N PRO A 195 -8.83 -0.30 -27.07
CA PRO A 195 -7.73 -1.03 -27.72
C PRO A 195 -6.72 -1.51 -26.67
N CYS A 196 -6.53 -2.82 -26.54
CA CYS A 196 -5.64 -3.41 -25.55
C CYS A 196 -4.92 -4.65 -26.12
N GLU A 197 -3.67 -4.85 -25.70
CA GLU A 197 -2.92 -6.05 -26.06
C GLU A 197 -3.10 -7.14 -25.01
N PRO A 198 -3.23 -8.42 -25.41
CA PRO A 198 -3.44 -9.54 -24.48
C PRO A 198 -2.41 -9.65 -23.35
N ASN A 199 -1.16 -9.28 -23.62
CA ASN A 199 -0.04 -9.41 -22.68
C ASN A 199 0.12 -8.20 -21.74
N THR A 200 -0.61 -7.11 -21.99
CA THR A 200 -0.57 -5.89 -21.17
C THR A 200 -1.92 -5.56 -20.53
N LEU A 201 -2.88 -6.49 -20.60
CA LEU A 201 -4.22 -6.35 -20.05
C LEU A 201 -4.19 -5.91 -18.59
N PHE A 202 -4.97 -4.86 -18.31
CA PHE A 202 -5.06 -4.26 -17.01
C PHE A 202 -3.70 -3.95 -16.40
N ARG A 203 -2.66 -3.54 -17.15
CA ARG A 203 -1.42 -2.99 -16.55
C ARG A 203 -1.44 -1.46 -16.44
N SER A 204 -2.39 -0.82 -17.12
CA SER A 204 -2.67 0.61 -17.10
C SER A 204 -3.15 1.10 -15.72
N ASN A 205 -2.93 2.40 -15.47
CA ASN A 205 -3.57 3.12 -14.37
C ASN A 205 -4.96 3.57 -14.82
N SER A 206 -5.97 2.72 -14.63
CA SER A 206 -7.37 2.94 -15.03
C SER A 206 -8.32 2.82 -13.84
N LEU A 207 -9.54 3.37 -13.96
CA LEU A 207 -10.53 3.23 -12.90
C LEU A 207 -10.85 1.77 -12.63
N ALA A 208 -10.88 0.92 -13.67
CA ALA A 208 -11.05 -0.53 -13.54
C ALA A 208 -9.94 -1.16 -12.68
N SER A 209 -8.67 -0.84 -13.00
CA SER A 209 -7.55 -1.45 -12.28
C SER A 209 -7.46 -0.97 -10.83
N LYS A 210 -7.77 0.30 -10.56
CA LYS A 210 -7.82 0.87 -9.21
C LYS A 210 -9.01 0.39 -8.38
N SER A 211 -10.17 0.20 -9.00
CA SER A 211 -11.37 -0.31 -8.33
C SER A 211 -11.18 -1.75 -7.91
N MET A 212 -10.63 -2.60 -8.79
CA MET A 212 -10.33 -3.98 -8.43
C MET A 212 -9.26 -4.09 -7.33
N GLU A 213 -8.21 -3.25 -7.37
CA GLU A 213 -7.20 -3.18 -6.29
C GLU A 213 -7.84 -2.82 -4.94
N SER A 214 -8.70 -1.79 -4.92
CA SER A 214 -9.42 -1.38 -3.72
C SER A 214 -10.37 -2.46 -3.22
N PHE A 215 -11.12 -3.09 -4.12
CA PHE A 215 -12.03 -4.18 -3.80
C PHE A 215 -11.33 -5.36 -3.11
N LEU A 216 -10.18 -5.79 -3.65
CA LEU A 216 -9.38 -6.87 -3.05
C LEU A 216 -8.84 -6.48 -1.66
N LYS A 217 -8.44 -5.23 -1.46
CA LYS A 217 -7.99 -4.74 -0.15
C LYS A 217 -9.11 -4.74 0.88
N VAL A 218 -10.31 -4.30 0.50
CA VAL A 218 -11.46 -4.21 1.43
C VAL A 218 -12.00 -5.61 1.77
N THR A 219 -12.13 -6.49 0.78
CA THR A 219 -12.80 -7.79 0.97
C THR A 219 -11.84 -8.94 1.27
N GLY A 220 -10.59 -8.83 0.85
CA GLY A 220 -9.61 -9.92 0.89
C GLY A 220 -8.61 -9.84 2.03
N MET A 221 -8.66 -8.84 2.91
CA MET A 221 -7.61 -8.62 3.92
C MET A 221 -7.41 -9.83 4.86
N GLN A 222 -8.50 -10.43 5.35
CA GLN A 222 -8.41 -11.63 6.20
C GLN A 222 -7.81 -12.83 5.45
N TYR A 223 -8.22 -13.02 4.20
CA TYR A 223 -7.67 -14.04 3.31
C TYR A 223 -6.17 -13.83 3.06
N LEU A 224 -5.77 -12.57 2.81
CA LEU A 224 -4.37 -12.18 2.64
C LEU A 224 -3.53 -12.53 3.87
N HIS A 225 -4.05 -12.27 5.07
CA HIS A 225 -3.39 -12.59 6.34
C HIS A 225 -3.24 -14.11 6.51
N ALA A 226 -4.28 -14.88 6.20
CA ALA A 226 -4.21 -16.34 6.27
C ALA A 226 -3.17 -16.94 5.31
N VAL A 227 -3.03 -16.36 4.11
CA VAL A 227 -2.12 -16.86 3.06
C VAL A 227 -0.68 -16.38 3.24
N LEU A 228 -0.46 -15.09 3.54
CA LEU A 228 0.88 -14.49 3.61
C LEU A 228 1.45 -14.37 5.02
N GLY A 229 0.60 -14.34 6.05
CA GLY A 229 1.00 -14.15 7.44
C GLY A 229 2.06 -15.14 7.93
N PRO A 230 1.90 -16.46 7.70
CA PRO A 230 2.88 -17.46 8.13
C PRO A 230 4.28 -17.23 7.52
N ILE A 231 4.35 -17.05 6.19
CA ILE A 231 5.65 -16.89 5.52
C ILE A 231 6.31 -15.56 5.87
N ILE A 232 5.54 -14.47 6.01
CA ILE A 232 6.08 -13.17 6.40
C ILE A 232 6.63 -13.25 7.82
N THR A 233 5.91 -13.90 8.74
CA THR A 233 6.37 -14.08 10.12
C THR A 233 7.70 -14.85 10.15
N ARG A 234 7.78 -15.96 9.42
CA ARG A 234 9.00 -16.75 9.27
C ARG A 234 10.19 -15.92 8.76
N VAL A 235 10.00 -15.11 7.72
CA VAL A 235 11.06 -14.25 7.16
C VAL A 235 11.53 -13.19 8.16
N PHE A 236 10.63 -12.65 8.98
CA PHE A 236 10.96 -11.68 10.04
C PHE A 236 11.69 -12.32 11.24
N GLU A 237 11.39 -13.57 11.56
CA GLU A 237 12.02 -14.32 12.65
C GLU A 237 13.40 -14.85 12.27
N GLU A 238 13.53 -15.48 11.10
CA GLU A 238 14.78 -16.11 10.70
C GLU A 238 15.87 -15.11 10.28
N LYS A 239 15.48 -13.93 9.77
CA LYS A 239 16.37 -12.83 9.32
C LYS A 239 17.58 -13.31 8.50
N LYS A 240 17.36 -14.31 7.64
CA LYS A 240 18.40 -14.87 6.77
C LYS A 240 18.84 -13.85 5.73
N TYR A 241 20.13 -13.88 5.40
CA TYR A 241 20.67 -13.08 4.31
C TYR A 241 20.33 -13.76 2.99
N VAL A 242 19.67 -13.04 2.10
CA VAL A 242 19.34 -13.50 0.75
C VAL A 242 19.79 -12.43 -0.23
N GLU A 243 20.88 -12.71 -0.94
CA GLU A 243 21.34 -11.91 -2.07
C GLU A 243 21.75 -12.86 -3.21
N LEU A 244 21.33 -12.51 -4.42
CA LEU A 244 21.53 -13.30 -5.63
C LEU A 244 22.26 -12.52 -6.71
N ASP A 245 22.42 -11.20 -6.55
CA ASP A 245 23.17 -10.34 -7.43
C ASP A 245 24.65 -10.31 -6.99
N PRO A 246 25.59 -10.85 -7.79
CA PRO A 246 27.02 -10.86 -7.45
C PRO A 246 27.56 -9.47 -7.10
N SER A 247 27.05 -8.41 -7.73
CA SER A 247 27.52 -7.04 -7.52
C SER A 247 27.13 -6.44 -6.17
N LYS A 248 26.24 -7.12 -5.42
CA LYS A 248 25.67 -6.64 -4.14
C LYS A 248 26.01 -7.57 -2.97
N VAL A 249 26.78 -8.62 -3.20
CA VAL A 249 27.18 -9.53 -2.13
C VAL A 249 28.22 -8.84 -1.25
N GLU A 250 27.84 -8.51 -0.02
CA GLU A 250 28.79 -8.06 1.01
C GLU A 250 29.54 -9.27 1.58
N ILE A 251 30.79 -9.45 1.18
CA ILE A 251 31.70 -10.37 1.88
C ILE A 251 32.09 -9.70 3.19
N LYS A 252 31.76 -10.32 4.32
CA LYS A 252 32.35 -9.89 5.60
C LYS A 252 33.82 -10.26 5.60
N ASP A 253 34.69 -9.29 5.36
CA ASP A 253 36.10 -9.39 5.76
C ASP A 253 36.14 -9.53 7.27
N VAL A 254 36.36 -10.75 7.75
CA VAL A 254 36.51 -11.02 9.18
C VAL A 254 37.83 -10.39 9.61
N GLY A 255 37.75 -9.22 10.25
CA GLY A 255 38.87 -8.62 10.96
C GLY A 255 39.56 -9.66 11.85
N CYS A 256 40.88 -9.64 11.81
CA CYS A 256 41.82 -10.59 12.41
C CYS A 256 41.32 -11.21 13.74
N SER A 257 40.68 -12.37 13.68
CA SER A 257 40.49 -13.29 14.82
C SER A 257 40.23 -14.68 14.24
N GLY A 258 41.29 -15.49 14.26
CA GLY A 258 41.30 -16.82 13.65
C GLY A 258 40.22 -17.74 14.23
N LEU A 259 39.37 -18.28 13.35
CA LEU A 259 38.77 -19.63 13.33
C LEU A 259 37.50 -19.71 12.46
N HIS A 260 36.98 -18.59 11.94
CA HIS A 260 35.82 -18.64 11.03
C HIS A 260 36.26 -18.81 9.57
N ARG A 261 35.83 -19.91 8.94
CA ARG A 261 35.99 -20.17 7.50
C ARG A 261 35.40 -18.99 6.72
N VAL A 262 36.22 -18.34 5.89
CA VAL A 262 35.76 -17.30 4.95
C VAL A 262 34.81 -17.97 3.96
N GLN A 263 33.55 -17.56 3.97
CA GLN A 263 32.56 -18.06 2.99
C GLN A 263 32.87 -17.42 1.64
N THR A 264 32.89 -18.23 0.59
CA THR A 264 33.05 -17.71 -0.77
C THR A 264 31.75 -17.04 -1.23
N GLU A 265 31.83 -16.08 -2.16
CA GLU A 265 30.64 -15.43 -2.75
C GLU A 265 29.64 -16.48 -3.27
N SER A 266 30.14 -17.53 -3.93
CA SER A 266 29.36 -18.64 -4.45
C SER A 266 28.61 -19.41 -3.35
N GLU A 267 29.25 -19.67 -2.20
CA GLU A 267 28.59 -20.33 -1.05
C GLU A 267 27.47 -19.46 -0.45
N VAL A 268 27.69 -18.14 -0.34
CA VAL A 268 26.68 -17.19 0.18
C VAL A 268 25.48 -17.11 -0.75
N MET A 269 25.73 -17.01 -2.06
CA MET A 269 24.68 -16.97 -3.08
C MET A 269 23.88 -18.27 -3.13
N GLU A 270 24.55 -19.42 -3.02
CA GLU A 270 23.90 -20.72 -2.99
C GLU A 270 22.98 -20.87 -1.77
N GLN A 271 23.45 -20.46 -0.59
CA GLN A 271 22.62 -20.42 0.62
C GLN A 271 21.44 -19.45 0.44
N GLY A 272 21.67 -18.25 -0.08
CA GLY A 272 20.61 -17.28 -0.37
C GLY A 272 19.55 -17.85 -1.30
N ARG A 273 19.98 -18.55 -2.36
CA ARG A 273 19.11 -19.26 -3.31
C ARG A 273 18.25 -20.31 -2.63
N GLN A 274 18.85 -21.18 -1.81
CA GLN A 274 18.13 -22.24 -1.10
C GLN A 274 17.09 -21.68 -0.13
N HIS A 275 17.43 -20.64 0.64
CA HIS A 275 16.47 -19.98 1.52
C HIS A 275 15.30 -19.38 0.71
N LEU A 276 15.59 -18.66 -0.38
CA LEU A 276 14.55 -18.05 -1.21
C LEU A 276 13.65 -19.10 -1.89
N GLN A 277 14.23 -20.21 -2.37
CA GLN A 277 13.47 -21.33 -2.93
C GLN A 277 12.57 -21.99 -1.89
N SER A 278 13.06 -22.14 -0.65
CA SER A 278 12.24 -22.64 0.45
C SER A 278 11.04 -21.72 0.72
N TYR A 279 11.28 -20.42 0.87
CA TYR A 279 10.20 -19.46 1.13
C TYR A 279 9.19 -19.38 -0.03
N LEU A 280 9.69 -19.37 -1.28
CA LEU A 280 8.86 -19.31 -2.47
C LEU A 280 8.01 -20.57 -2.62
N GLY A 281 8.61 -21.75 -2.43
CA GLY A 281 7.91 -23.04 -2.54
C GLY A 281 6.78 -23.18 -1.52
N GLU A 282 7.03 -22.83 -0.26
CA GLU A 282 6.03 -22.85 0.80
C GLU A 282 4.89 -21.85 0.52
N LEU A 283 5.22 -20.65 0.07
CA LEU A 283 4.24 -19.63 -0.28
C LEU A 283 3.35 -20.08 -1.45
N LEU A 284 3.95 -20.61 -2.52
CA LEU A 284 3.19 -21.08 -3.68
C LEU A 284 2.29 -22.27 -3.35
N ASP A 285 2.75 -23.20 -2.49
CA ASP A 285 1.93 -24.30 -1.98
C ASP A 285 0.75 -23.80 -1.15
N THR A 286 0.99 -22.84 -0.25
CA THR A 286 -0.06 -22.20 0.56
C THR A 286 -1.09 -21.49 -0.31
N ILE A 287 -0.65 -20.67 -1.29
CA ILE A 287 -1.53 -20.02 -2.26
C ILE A 287 -2.34 -21.09 -3.01
N SER A 288 -1.68 -22.12 -3.52
CA SER A 288 -2.34 -23.19 -4.28
C SER A 288 -3.44 -23.90 -3.47
N LYS A 289 -3.24 -24.10 -2.16
CA LYS A 289 -4.24 -24.75 -1.29
C LYS A 289 -5.36 -23.81 -0.82
N SER A 290 -5.16 -22.50 -0.91
CA SER A 290 -6.09 -21.49 -0.39
C SER A 290 -7.31 -21.17 -1.27
N ALA A 291 -7.46 -21.80 -2.44
CA ALA A 291 -8.54 -21.44 -3.39
C ALA A 291 -9.96 -21.55 -2.78
N SER A 292 -10.19 -22.53 -1.90
CA SER A 292 -11.48 -22.75 -1.24
C SER A 292 -11.76 -21.76 -0.10
N THR A 293 -10.72 -21.20 0.53
CA THR A 293 -10.84 -20.21 1.61
C THR A 293 -10.95 -18.78 1.10
N CYS A 294 -10.80 -18.57 -0.21
CA CYS A 294 -10.97 -17.27 -0.84
C CYS A 294 -12.45 -16.82 -0.74
N PRO A 295 -12.73 -15.57 -0.31
CA PRO A 295 -14.08 -15.05 -0.17
C PRO A 295 -14.94 -15.25 -1.44
N PRO A 296 -16.20 -15.72 -1.32
CA PRO A 296 -17.07 -16.00 -2.48
C PRO A 296 -17.20 -14.82 -3.45
N VAL A 297 -17.35 -13.60 -2.93
CA VAL A 297 -17.47 -12.38 -3.73
C VAL A 297 -16.20 -12.12 -4.58
N ILE A 298 -15.01 -12.42 -4.04
CA ILE A 298 -13.75 -12.30 -4.80
C ILE A 298 -13.68 -13.36 -5.91
N ARG A 299 -14.07 -14.61 -5.60
CA ARG A 299 -14.12 -15.70 -6.60
C ARG A 299 -15.08 -15.34 -7.74
N ALA A 300 -16.26 -14.81 -7.42
CA ALA A 300 -17.22 -14.36 -8.41
C ALA A 300 -16.67 -13.25 -9.32
N ALA A 301 -16.04 -12.21 -8.74
CA ALA A 301 -15.41 -11.13 -9.51
C ALA A 301 -14.30 -11.64 -10.45
N PHE A 302 -13.47 -12.58 -9.98
CA PHE A 302 -12.45 -13.19 -10.83
C PHE A 302 -13.02 -14.11 -11.90
N ARG A 303 -14.14 -14.80 -11.62
CA ARG A 303 -14.84 -15.62 -12.62
C ARG A 303 -15.38 -14.75 -13.76
N GLN A 304 -16.03 -13.63 -13.44
CA GLN A 304 -16.49 -12.65 -14.42
C GLN A 304 -15.33 -12.11 -15.26
N LEU A 305 -14.25 -11.64 -14.61
CA LEU A 305 -13.05 -11.18 -15.32
C LEU A 305 -12.49 -12.27 -16.26
N PHE A 306 -12.39 -13.51 -15.78
CA PHE A 306 -11.84 -14.62 -16.55
C PHE A 306 -12.68 -14.97 -17.77
N GLN A 307 -14.02 -14.94 -17.64
CA GLN A 307 -14.97 -15.15 -18.73
C GLN A 307 -14.88 -14.01 -19.76
N ARG A 308 -15.01 -12.75 -19.32
CA ARG A 308 -14.98 -11.56 -20.20
C ARG A 308 -13.69 -11.48 -21.02
N VAL A 309 -12.53 -11.75 -20.41
CA VAL A 309 -11.25 -11.79 -21.13
C VAL A 309 -11.17 -12.97 -22.10
N GLY A 310 -11.72 -14.12 -21.73
CA GLY A 310 -11.76 -15.30 -22.60
C GLY A 310 -12.63 -15.11 -23.84
N GLU A 311 -13.77 -14.44 -23.69
CA GLU A 311 -14.68 -14.07 -24.80
C GLU A 311 -14.05 -13.01 -25.71
N ARG A 312 -13.35 -12.03 -25.13
CA ARG A 312 -12.70 -10.96 -25.89
C ARG A 312 -11.48 -11.44 -26.69
N PHE A 313 -10.73 -12.41 -26.16
CA PHE A 313 -9.53 -12.95 -26.80
C PHE A 313 -9.56 -14.49 -26.91
N PRO A 314 -10.44 -15.06 -27.76
CA PRO A 314 -10.57 -16.52 -27.89
C PRO A 314 -9.28 -17.20 -28.36
N GLU A 315 -8.51 -16.53 -29.21
CA GLU A 315 -7.23 -17.04 -29.76
C GLU A 315 -6.08 -16.99 -28.74
N HIS A 316 -6.20 -16.17 -27.69
CA HIS A 316 -5.16 -15.99 -26.68
C HIS A 316 -5.59 -16.52 -25.31
N GLN A 317 -5.71 -17.84 -25.19
CA GLN A 317 -6.13 -18.52 -23.95
C GLN A 317 -5.27 -18.21 -22.72
N HIS A 318 -4.05 -17.69 -22.88
CA HIS A 318 -3.20 -17.26 -21.77
C HIS A 318 -3.61 -15.90 -21.19
N ALA A 319 -4.28 -15.04 -21.97
CA ALA A 319 -4.65 -13.68 -21.57
C ALA A 319 -5.54 -13.65 -20.32
N LYS A 320 -6.52 -14.57 -20.23
CA LYS A 320 -7.41 -14.70 -19.06
C LYS A 320 -6.66 -15.04 -17.77
N PHE A 321 -5.59 -15.83 -17.84
CA PHE A 321 -4.75 -16.11 -16.67
C PHE A 321 -3.91 -14.90 -16.29
N VAL A 322 -3.31 -14.23 -17.28
CA VAL A 322 -2.52 -13.00 -17.08
C VAL A 322 -3.36 -11.88 -16.45
N ALA A 323 -4.62 -11.74 -16.87
CA ALA A 323 -5.54 -10.76 -16.29
C ALA A 323 -5.77 -11.02 -14.80
N VAL A 324 -6.07 -12.26 -14.41
CA VAL A 324 -6.27 -12.63 -12.99
C VAL A 324 -4.99 -12.45 -12.17
N THR A 325 -3.85 -12.91 -12.66
CA THR A 325 -2.57 -12.75 -11.95
C THR A 325 -2.13 -11.30 -11.85
N SER A 326 -2.49 -10.44 -12.81
CA SER A 326 -2.22 -9.00 -12.74
C SER A 326 -2.82 -8.35 -11.50
N PHE A 327 -3.97 -8.86 -11.03
CA PHE A 327 -4.61 -8.38 -9.81
C PHE A 327 -4.11 -9.13 -8.58
N LEU A 328 -4.11 -10.47 -8.60
CA LEU A 328 -3.70 -11.27 -7.44
C LEU A 328 -2.21 -11.15 -7.15
N CYS A 329 -1.34 -11.47 -8.11
CA CYS A 329 0.09 -11.48 -7.87
C CYS A 329 0.65 -10.06 -7.86
N LEU A 330 0.39 -9.26 -8.91
CA LEU A 330 1.06 -7.97 -9.06
C LEU A 330 0.48 -6.86 -8.18
N ARG A 331 -0.83 -6.86 -7.89
CA ARG A 331 -1.49 -5.76 -7.14
C ARG A 331 -1.92 -6.10 -5.72
N PHE A 332 -1.97 -7.38 -5.37
CA PHE A 332 -2.43 -7.81 -4.05
C PHE A 332 -1.33 -8.48 -3.24
N PHE A 333 -0.85 -9.65 -3.66
CA PHE A 333 0.16 -10.42 -2.93
C PHE A 333 1.53 -9.73 -2.93
N SER A 334 2.06 -9.33 -4.08
CA SER A 334 3.43 -8.79 -4.14
C SER A 334 3.58 -7.47 -3.38
N PRO A 335 2.66 -6.49 -3.48
CA PRO A 335 2.72 -5.28 -2.65
C PRO A 335 2.63 -5.59 -1.15
N ALA A 336 1.83 -6.58 -0.75
CA ALA A 336 1.72 -7.03 0.64
C ALA A 336 3.00 -7.69 1.15
N ILE A 337 3.70 -8.46 0.31
CA ILE A 337 5.00 -9.03 0.64
C ILE A 337 6.06 -7.94 0.76
N MET A 338 6.13 -7.00 -0.19
CA MET A 338 7.12 -5.91 -0.17
C MET A 338 6.95 -4.95 1.00
N THR A 339 5.69 -4.64 1.36
CA THR A 339 5.38 -3.67 2.40
C THR A 339 4.36 -4.22 3.42
N PRO A 340 4.73 -5.22 4.24
CA PRO A 340 3.79 -5.92 5.12
C PRO A 340 3.05 -5.01 6.10
N LYS A 341 3.69 -3.92 6.54
CA LYS A 341 3.09 -2.93 7.44
C LYS A 341 1.84 -2.26 6.84
N LEU A 342 1.87 -1.91 5.55
CA LEU A 342 0.74 -1.24 4.87
C LEU A 342 -0.47 -2.17 4.71
N PHE A 343 -0.27 -3.48 4.86
CA PHE A 343 -1.31 -4.50 4.81
C PHE A 343 -1.60 -5.09 6.19
N HIS A 344 -1.12 -4.44 7.27
CA HIS A 344 -1.32 -4.86 8.65
C HIS A 344 -0.79 -6.27 8.98
N LEU A 345 0.13 -6.80 8.17
CA LEU A 345 0.73 -8.12 8.40
C LEU A 345 1.82 -8.05 9.48
N ARG A 346 2.33 -6.86 9.78
CA ARG A 346 3.32 -6.56 10.83
C ARG A 346 3.12 -5.14 11.36
N ASP A 347 3.47 -4.93 12.63
CA ASP A 347 3.36 -3.62 13.28
C ASP A 347 4.53 -2.67 12.93
N ALA A 348 5.69 -3.24 12.59
CA ALA A 348 6.93 -2.51 12.30
C ALA A 348 7.39 -2.71 10.85
N HIS A 349 8.17 -1.74 10.35
CA HIS A 349 8.88 -1.89 9.08
C HIS A 349 9.98 -2.94 9.19
N ALA A 350 10.26 -3.64 8.09
CA ALA A 350 11.39 -4.56 8.00
C ALA A 350 12.72 -3.80 8.11
N ASP A 351 13.73 -4.43 8.71
CA ASP A 351 15.11 -3.95 8.62
C ASP A 351 15.65 -4.11 7.18
N ALA A 352 16.80 -3.52 6.87
CA ALA A 352 17.34 -3.51 5.50
C ALA A 352 17.53 -4.93 4.93
N ARG A 353 17.95 -5.89 5.76
CA ARG A 353 18.15 -7.28 5.34
C ARG A 353 16.82 -7.96 5.06
N THR A 354 15.87 -7.91 5.99
CA THR A 354 14.54 -8.51 5.81
C THR A 354 13.81 -7.87 4.63
N SER A 355 13.92 -6.55 4.46
CA SER A 355 13.34 -5.82 3.33
C SER A 355 13.89 -6.31 2.00
N ARG A 356 15.18 -6.64 1.92
CA ARG A 356 15.79 -7.20 0.70
C ARG A 356 15.23 -8.59 0.38
N THR A 357 15.11 -9.47 1.38
CA THR A 357 14.52 -10.81 1.22
C THR A 357 13.07 -10.73 0.74
N LEU A 358 12.26 -9.86 1.34
CA LEU A 358 10.86 -9.63 0.95
C LEU A 358 10.74 -9.10 -0.49
N LEU A 359 11.63 -8.17 -0.88
CA LEU A 359 11.68 -7.65 -2.25
C LEU A 359 11.97 -8.77 -3.27
N LEU A 360 12.94 -9.64 -2.98
CA LEU A 360 13.28 -10.78 -3.86
C LEU A 360 12.13 -11.78 -3.94
N LEU A 361 11.46 -12.08 -2.82
CA LEU A 361 10.29 -12.96 -2.78
C LEU A 361 9.12 -12.37 -3.58
N ALA A 362 8.83 -11.08 -3.41
CA ALA A 362 7.79 -10.39 -4.15
C ALA A 362 8.09 -10.39 -5.66
N LYS A 363 9.34 -10.13 -6.07
CA LYS A 363 9.76 -10.23 -7.48
C LYS A 363 9.54 -11.63 -8.04
N ALA A 364 9.90 -12.68 -7.30
CA ALA A 364 9.67 -14.06 -7.73
C ALA A 364 8.17 -14.34 -7.97
N ILE A 365 7.30 -13.88 -7.08
CA ILE A 365 5.84 -14.00 -7.23
C ILE A 365 5.32 -13.18 -8.42
N GLN A 366 5.84 -11.97 -8.66
CA GLN A 366 5.49 -11.17 -9.85
C GLN A 366 5.88 -11.91 -11.14
N MET A 367 7.06 -12.52 -11.19
CA MET A 367 7.51 -13.29 -12.35
C MET A 367 6.66 -14.54 -12.59
N VAL A 368 6.24 -15.23 -11.53
CA VAL A 368 5.26 -16.32 -11.62
C VAL A 368 3.94 -15.80 -12.18
N GLY A 369 3.48 -14.63 -11.71
CA GLY A 369 2.25 -14.00 -12.15
C GLY A 369 2.26 -13.50 -13.61
N ASN A 370 3.42 -13.05 -14.11
CA ASN A 370 3.54 -12.58 -15.50
C ASN A 370 3.38 -13.71 -16.54
N MET A 371 3.53 -14.98 -16.12
CA MET A 371 3.31 -16.16 -16.98
C MET A 371 4.19 -16.18 -18.26
N GLU A 372 5.26 -15.38 -18.31
CA GLU A 372 6.12 -15.24 -19.48
C GLU A 372 7.11 -16.41 -19.64
N PRO A 373 7.38 -16.84 -20.89
CA PRO A 373 8.46 -17.77 -21.20
C PRO A 373 9.84 -17.23 -20.81
N ALA A 374 10.78 -18.15 -20.61
CA ALA A 374 12.19 -17.90 -20.28
C ALA A 374 12.87 -16.75 -21.06
N ALA A 375 12.53 -16.58 -22.34
CA ALA A 375 13.19 -15.68 -23.27
C ALA A 375 13.00 -14.18 -22.97
N GLY A 376 11.93 -13.78 -22.26
CA GLY A 376 11.68 -12.37 -21.90
C GLY A 376 12.51 -11.85 -20.72
N ARG A 377 13.28 -12.73 -20.05
CA ARG A 377 13.90 -12.46 -18.73
C ARG A 377 15.35 -12.01 -18.79
N ALA A 378 15.85 -11.61 -19.97
CA ALA A 378 17.27 -11.27 -20.20
C ALA A 378 17.81 -10.15 -19.27
N LYS A 379 16.94 -9.30 -18.70
CA LYS A 379 17.35 -8.22 -17.78
C LYS A 379 17.76 -8.71 -16.39
N GLU A 380 17.47 -9.95 -16.01
CA GLU A 380 17.74 -10.48 -14.66
C GLU A 380 18.48 -11.82 -14.72
N ALA A 381 19.65 -11.84 -15.38
CA ALA A 381 20.49 -13.03 -15.54
C ALA A 381 20.82 -13.76 -14.21
N TRP A 382 20.88 -13.01 -13.11
CA TRP A 382 21.09 -13.54 -11.75
C TRP A 382 19.91 -14.37 -11.21
N LEU A 383 18.73 -14.32 -11.84
CA LEU A 383 17.56 -15.15 -11.52
C LEU A 383 17.51 -16.47 -12.28
N ALA A 384 18.44 -16.71 -13.22
CA ALA A 384 18.52 -17.98 -13.95
C ALA A 384 18.48 -19.23 -13.04
N PRO A 385 19.15 -19.26 -11.88
CA PRO A 385 19.10 -20.41 -10.97
C PRO A 385 17.72 -20.70 -10.36
N LEU A 386 16.82 -19.72 -10.32
CA LEU A 386 15.45 -19.89 -9.79
C LEU A 386 14.44 -20.31 -10.87
N GLN A 387 14.86 -20.35 -12.12
CA GLN A 387 13.98 -20.57 -13.26
C GLN A 387 13.13 -21.85 -13.17
N PRO A 388 13.65 -23.01 -12.71
CA PRO A 388 12.84 -24.22 -12.56
C PRO A 388 11.70 -24.03 -11.54
N ALA A 389 11.98 -23.41 -10.40
CA ALA A 389 10.99 -23.12 -9.36
C ALA A 389 9.93 -22.12 -9.87
N LEU A 390 10.33 -21.11 -10.65
CA LEU A 390 9.41 -20.13 -11.24
C LEU A 390 8.49 -20.77 -12.29
N GLN A 391 8.99 -21.72 -13.09
CA GLN A 391 8.18 -22.46 -14.07
C GLN A 391 7.15 -23.36 -13.38
N GLN A 392 7.58 -24.07 -12.33
CA GLN A 392 6.68 -24.87 -11.50
C GLN A 392 5.64 -23.98 -10.79
N GLY A 393 6.04 -22.81 -10.29
CA GLY A 393 5.11 -21.85 -9.70
C GLY A 393 4.06 -21.35 -10.69
N ALA A 394 4.43 -21.10 -11.95
CA ALA A 394 3.49 -20.68 -12.98
C ALA A 394 2.43 -21.77 -13.29
N SER A 395 2.82 -23.05 -13.31
CA SER A 395 1.86 -24.14 -13.52
C SER A 395 0.94 -24.33 -12.30
N GLN A 396 1.47 -24.24 -11.08
CA GLN A 396 0.68 -24.25 -9.85
C GLN A 396 -0.33 -23.09 -9.81
N MET A 397 0.10 -21.90 -10.21
CA MET A 397 -0.75 -20.70 -10.24
C MET A 397 -1.89 -20.86 -11.26
N LYS A 398 -1.64 -21.45 -12.44
CA LYS A 398 -2.72 -21.78 -13.39
C LYS A 398 -3.74 -22.74 -12.78
N ALA A 399 -3.29 -23.81 -12.12
CA ALA A 399 -4.16 -24.78 -11.46
C ALA A 399 -4.95 -24.15 -10.29
N PHE A 400 -4.34 -23.22 -9.56
CA PHE A 400 -5.01 -22.41 -8.54
C PHE A 400 -6.12 -21.54 -9.15
N ILE A 401 -5.82 -20.79 -10.22
CA ILE A 401 -6.80 -19.91 -10.88
C ILE A 401 -7.99 -20.71 -11.39
N THR A 402 -7.75 -21.87 -12.04
CA THR A 402 -8.84 -22.73 -12.51
C THR A 402 -9.76 -23.17 -11.37
N ARG A 403 -9.21 -23.53 -10.20
CA ARG A 403 -10.03 -23.85 -9.02
C ARG A 403 -10.74 -22.64 -8.44
N LEU A 404 -10.07 -21.50 -8.41
CA LEU A 404 -10.60 -20.23 -7.90
C LEU A 404 -11.86 -19.81 -8.68
N VAL A 405 -11.83 -19.89 -10.01
CA VAL A 405 -12.97 -19.51 -10.86
C VAL A 405 -14.00 -20.62 -11.01
N GLY A 406 -13.59 -21.89 -10.89
CA GLY A 406 -14.46 -23.06 -11.10
C GLY A 406 -15.29 -23.51 -9.90
N THR A 407 -15.05 -22.99 -8.70
CA THR A 407 -15.88 -23.31 -7.53
C THR A 407 -17.19 -22.54 -7.64
N GLU A 408 -18.31 -23.20 -7.95
CA GLU A 408 -19.64 -22.57 -7.99
C GLU A 408 -20.06 -22.08 -6.59
N GLU A 409 -20.80 -20.97 -6.54
CA GLU A 409 -21.47 -20.54 -5.31
C GLU A 409 -22.66 -21.51 -5.12
N GLU A 410 -22.71 -22.29 -4.04
CA GLU A 410 -24.02 -22.63 -3.49
C GLU A 410 -24.62 -21.27 -3.12
N GLU A 411 -25.60 -20.83 -3.92
CA GLU A 411 -26.37 -19.63 -3.62
C GLU A 411 -26.88 -19.75 -2.19
N ASP A 412 -26.51 -18.77 -1.37
CA ASP A 412 -27.09 -18.59 -0.03
C ASP A 412 -28.58 -18.30 -0.23
N GLY A 413 -29.38 -19.37 -0.29
CA GLY A 413 -30.85 -19.37 -0.29
C GLY A 413 -31.41 -18.92 1.06
N GLY A 414 -30.90 -17.80 1.57
CA GLY A 414 -31.30 -17.14 2.79
C GLY A 414 -32.45 -16.15 2.57
N GLU A 415 -33.43 -16.45 1.72
CA GLU A 415 -34.74 -15.81 1.76
C GLU A 415 -35.81 -16.83 2.13
N GLY A 416 -36.47 -16.62 3.28
CA GLY A 416 -37.79 -17.18 3.53
C GLY A 416 -37.91 -18.26 4.60
N ARG A 417 -37.43 -18.03 5.83
CA ARG A 417 -38.05 -18.69 6.99
C ARG A 417 -37.97 -17.89 8.28
N LEU A 418 -38.69 -16.77 8.31
CA LEU A 418 -39.25 -16.19 9.54
C LEU A 418 -40.53 -15.43 9.17
N ARG A 419 -41.62 -16.18 9.00
CA ARG A 419 -42.97 -15.73 9.31
C ARG A 419 -43.55 -16.72 10.32
N SER A 420 -43.68 -16.28 11.56
CA SER A 420 -44.70 -16.67 12.55
C SER A 420 -44.63 -15.65 13.68
#